data_AF-A0A346D4I2-F1
#
_entry.id   AF-A0A346D4I2-F1
#
_cell.length_a   1.000
_cell.length_b   1.000
_cell.length_c   1.000
_cell.angle_alpha   90.00
_cell.angle_beta   90.00
_cell.angle_gamma   90.00
#
_symmetry.space_group_name_H-M   'P 1'
#
loop_
_entity.id
_entity.type
_entity.pdbx_description
1 polymer ?
#
loop_
_entity_poly.entity_id
_entity_poly.type
_entity_poly.pdbx_seq_one_letter_code
_entity_poly.pdbx_strand_id
1 'polypeptide(L)'
;ALLVAGAANAAEIYNKDGNKLDLYGKIDGLHYFSDDKSVDGDQTYMRVGVKGETQINDQLTGYGQWEYNVQANNTESSSDQAWTRLAFAGLKFGDAGSFDYGRNYGVVYDVTSWTDVLPEFGGDTYGSDNFLQSHANGVATYRNSDFFGLVDGLNFALQYQGKNGSVSGEGALSPTNNGRTALKQNGDGYGTSLTYDIYDGISAGFAYSNSKRLGDQNSKLALGRGDNAETYTGGLKYDANNIYLATQYTQTYNATRAGSLGFANKAQNFEVVAQYQFDFGLRPSVAYLQSKGKDLEGYGDQDILKYVDVGATYYF
;
A
#
# COMPACT_ATOMS: atom_id res chain seq x y z
N ALA A 1 -7.93 3.70 -11.69
CA ALA A 1 -7.92 2.22 -11.65
C ALA A 1 -6.54 1.70 -11.24
N LEU A 2 -6.39 1.05 -10.08
CA LEU A 2 -5.11 0.50 -9.57
C LEU A 2 -4.70 -0.83 -10.25
N LEU A 3 -5.10 -1.01 -11.51
CA LEU A 3 -5.06 -2.30 -12.22
C LEU A 3 -3.81 -2.49 -13.11
N VAL A 4 -2.87 -1.54 -13.18
CA VAL A 4 -1.82 -1.57 -14.22
C VAL A 4 -0.44 -1.14 -13.72
N ALA A 5 0.08 -1.75 -12.65
CA ALA A 5 1.52 -1.65 -12.32
C ALA A 5 2.26 -3.00 -12.32
N GLY A 6 1.56 -4.13 -12.50
CA GLY A 6 2.15 -5.48 -12.50
C GLY A 6 2.00 -6.28 -13.80
N ALA A 7 1.28 -5.77 -14.79
CA ALA A 7 0.92 -6.54 -16.00
C ALA A 7 2.09 -6.81 -16.97
N ALA A 8 3.23 -6.12 -16.83
CA ALA A 8 4.37 -6.30 -17.72
C ALA A 8 5.01 -7.70 -17.65
N ASN A 9 4.76 -8.48 -16.58
CA ASN A 9 5.29 -9.84 -16.40
C ASN A 9 4.19 -10.89 -16.14
N ALA A 10 2.95 -10.64 -16.57
CA ALA A 10 1.87 -11.61 -16.47
C ALA A 10 1.83 -12.50 -17.71
N ALA A 11 1.68 -13.82 -17.51
CA ALA A 11 1.46 -14.80 -18.55
C ALA A 11 0.08 -15.44 -18.36
N GLU A 12 -0.80 -15.29 -19.36
CA GLU A 12 -2.07 -16.02 -19.40
C GLU A 12 -1.75 -17.51 -19.60
N ILE A 13 -2.00 -18.33 -18.57
CA ILE A 13 -1.72 -19.77 -18.60
C ILE A 13 -2.97 -20.62 -18.79
N TYR A 14 -4.15 -20.02 -18.65
CA TYR A 14 -5.43 -20.68 -18.88
C TYR A 14 -6.49 -19.69 -19.36
N ASN A 15 -7.21 -20.05 -20.41
CA ASN A 15 -8.34 -19.29 -20.92
C ASN A 15 -9.33 -20.24 -21.60
N LYS A 16 -10.35 -20.65 -20.86
CA LYS A 16 -11.37 -21.59 -21.35
C LYS A 16 -12.68 -21.43 -20.60
N ASP A 17 -13.80 -21.58 -21.31
CA ASP A 17 -15.15 -21.63 -20.75
C ASP A 17 -15.48 -20.42 -19.85
N GLY A 18 -15.05 -19.22 -20.27
CA GLY A 18 -15.27 -17.96 -19.52
C GLY A 18 -14.35 -17.75 -18.31
N ASN A 19 -13.37 -18.64 -18.09
CA ASN A 19 -12.40 -18.53 -17.01
C ASN A 19 -11.01 -18.19 -17.56
N LYS A 20 -10.36 -17.21 -16.94
CA LYS A 20 -8.99 -16.78 -17.23
C LYS A 20 -8.13 -16.90 -15.99
N LEU A 21 -6.88 -17.33 -16.18
CA LEU A 21 -5.87 -17.37 -15.12
C LEU A 21 -4.54 -16.85 -15.65
N ASP A 22 -4.11 -15.75 -15.05
CA ASP A 22 -2.79 -15.17 -15.26
C ASP A 22 -1.87 -15.60 -14.13
N LEU A 23 -0.69 -16.12 -14.49
CA LEU A 23 0.43 -16.30 -13.58
C LEU A 23 1.41 -15.14 -13.81
N TYR A 24 1.75 -14.42 -12.76
CA TYR A 24 2.70 -13.31 -12.83
C TYR A 24 3.75 -13.41 -11.73
N GLY A 25 4.86 -12.72 -11.93
CA GLY A 25 5.92 -12.68 -10.94
C GLY A 25 7.13 -11.90 -11.39
N LYS A 26 8.13 -11.85 -10.51
CA LYS A 26 9.47 -11.34 -10.80
C LYS A 26 10.51 -12.04 -9.94
N ILE A 27 11.74 -12.08 -10.43
CA ILE A 27 12.93 -12.42 -9.64
C ILE A 27 13.82 -11.19 -9.66
N ASP A 28 14.15 -10.68 -8.49
CA ASP A 28 14.85 -9.41 -8.31
C ASP A 28 16.22 -9.69 -7.68
N GLY A 29 17.27 -9.64 -8.51
CA GLY A 29 18.65 -9.76 -8.05
C GLY A 29 19.13 -8.42 -7.53
N LEU A 30 19.02 -8.23 -6.21
CA LEU A 30 19.17 -6.93 -5.56
C LEU A 30 20.32 -6.95 -4.55
N HIS A 31 21.12 -5.89 -4.50
CA HIS A 31 22.19 -5.74 -3.52
C HIS A 31 22.23 -4.29 -3.02
N TYR A 32 22.29 -4.12 -1.71
CA TYR A 32 22.42 -2.81 -1.07
C TYR A 32 23.85 -2.57 -0.61
N PHE A 33 24.31 -1.34 -0.78
CA PHE A 33 25.57 -0.86 -0.24
C PHE A 33 25.28 0.23 0.78
N SER A 34 25.55 -0.04 2.06
CA SER A 34 25.24 0.88 3.16
C SER A 34 26.25 0.78 4.30
N ASP A 35 26.46 1.92 4.98
CA ASP A 35 27.15 1.93 6.27
C ASP A 35 26.31 1.27 7.37
N ASP A 36 24.98 1.28 7.23
CA ASP A 36 24.08 0.53 8.09
C ASP A 36 24.14 -0.97 7.75
N LYS A 37 24.87 -1.71 8.59
CA LYS A 37 25.10 -3.15 8.44
C LYS A 37 23.85 -4.01 8.64
N SER A 38 22.73 -3.45 9.06
CA SER A 38 21.46 -4.18 9.13
C SER A 38 20.76 -4.32 7.76
N VAL A 39 21.13 -3.48 6.79
CA VAL A 39 20.55 -3.49 5.43
C VAL A 39 21.59 -3.72 4.31
N ASP A 40 22.87 -3.48 4.60
CA ASP A 40 23.99 -3.74 3.68
C ASP A 40 24.06 -5.22 3.25
N GLY A 41 24.32 -5.47 1.97
CA GLY A 41 24.51 -6.80 1.42
C GLY A 41 23.40 -7.25 0.47
N ASP A 42 23.31 -8.57 0.29
CA ASP A 42 22.34 -9.21 -0.61
C ASP A 42 20.90 -8.96 -0.12
N GLN A 43 20.04 -8.53 -1.04
CA GLN A 43 18.62 -8.28 -0.84
C GLN A 43 17.76 -9.05 -1.87
N THR A 44 18.35 -10.03 -2.57
CA THR A 44 17.67 -10.82 -3.59
C THR A 44 16.35 -11.39 -3.07
N TYR A 45 15.28 -11.20 -3.84
CA TYR A 45 13.95 -11.74 -3.54
C TYR A 45 13.21 -12.10 -4.83
N MET A 46 12.11 -12.83 -4.68
CA MET A 46 11.20 -13.10 -5.77
C MET A 46 9.76 -12.96 -5.34
N ARG A 47 8.90 -12.63 -6.31
CA ARG A 47 7.45 -12.58 -6.14
C ARG A 47 6.79 -13.44 -7.18
N VAL A 48 5.73 -14.12 -6.77
CA VAL A 48 4.88 -14.92 -7.64
C VAL A 48 3.43 -14.73 -7.22
N GLY A 49 2.54 -14.70 -8.18
CA GLY A 49 1.13 -14.51 -7.92
C GLY A 49 0.26 -15.04 -9.04
N VAL A 50 -1.01 -15.25 -8.72
CA VAL A 50 -2.04 -15.60 -9.69
C VAL A 50 -3.14 -14.56 -9.66
N LYS A 51 -3.70 -14.28 -10.82
CA LYS A 51 -4.90 -13.46 -10.98
C LYS A 51 -5.89 -14.24 -11.82
N GLY A 52 -7.03 -14.59 -11.22
CA GLY A 52 -8.07 -15.37 -11.86
C GLY A 52 -9.34 -14.53 -12.03
N GLU A 53 -9.99 -14.67 -13.19
CA GLU A 53 -11.27 -14.04 -13.48
C GLU A 53 -12.22 -15.07 -14.10
N THR A 54 -13.49 -15.07 -13.69
CA THR A 54 -14.53 -15.95 -14.20
C THR A 54 -15.76 -15.13 -14.58
N GLN A 55 -16.17 -15.21 -15.84
CA GLN A 55 -17.39 -14.58 -16.32
C GLN A 55 -18.59 -15.41 -15.84
N ILE A 56 -19.41 -14.83 -14.97
CA ILE A 56 -20.62 -15.48 -14.45
C ILE A 56 -21.80 -15.22 -15.39
N ASN A 57 -21.96 -13.97 -15.82
CA ASN A 57 -22.87 -13.54 -16.88
C ASN A 57 -22.37 -12.20 -17.48
N ASP A 58 -23.16 -11.58 -18.36
CA ASP A 58 -22.79 -10.34 -19.07
C ASP A 58 -22.49 -9.14 -18.16
N GLN A 59 -23.03 -9.12 -16.94
CA GLN A 59 -22.89 -8.00 -15.99
C GLN A 59 -22.17 -8.40 -14.70
N LEU A 60 -21.75 -9.65 -14.56
CA LEU A 60 -21.16 -10.17 -13.33
C LEU A 60 -19.91 -10.99 -13.62
N THR A 61 -18.79 -10.55 -13.08
CA THR A 61 -17.50 -11.24 -13.15
C THR A 61 -17.00 -11.51 -11.74
N GLY A 62 -16.69 -12.77 -11.44
CA GLY A 62 -15.95 -13.14 -10.23
C GLY A 62 -14.46 -13.03 -10.47
N TYR A 63 -13.70 -12.61 -9.47
CA TYR A 63 -12.24 -12.54 -9.57
C TYR A 63 -11.57 -12.86 -8.25
N GLY A 64 -10.30 -13.22 -8.33
CA GLY A 64 -9.43 -13.42 -7.18
C GLY A 64 -7.98 -13.17 -7.51
N GLN A 65 -7.21 -12.71 -6.54
CA GLN A 65 -5.80 -12.46 -6.69
C GLN A 65 -5.03 -12.93 -5.46
N TRP A 66 -3.90 -13.56 -5.71
CA TRP A 66 -2.91 -13.91 -4.70
C TRP A 66 -1.53 -13.43 -5.15
N GLU A 67 -0.77 -12.85 -4.24
CA GLU A 67 0.63 -12.44 -4.45
C GLU A 67 1.46 -12.86 -3.24
N TYR A 68 2.58 -13.53 -3.50
CA TYR A 68 3.47 -14.10 -2.51
C TYR A 68 4.90 -13.58 -2.69
N ASN A 69 5.54 -13.24 -1.58
CA ASN A 69 6.93 -12.80 -1.54
C ASN A 69 7.80 -13.89 -0.92
N VAL A 70 8.95 -14.17 -1.53
CA VAL A 70 9.96 -15.11 -1.02
C VAL A 70 11.32 -14.41 -1.06
N GLN A 71 11.93 -14.23 0.10
CA GLN A 71 13.30 -13.75 0.22
C GLN A 71 14.27 -14.87 -0.18
N ALA A 72 15.33 -14.52 -0.89
CA ALA A 72 16.35 -15.45 -1.39
C ALA A 72 17.78 -15.01 -1.02
N ASN A 73 17.91 -14.15 -0.02
CA ASN A 73 19.15 -13.55 0.45
C ASN A 73 19.65 -14.12 1.78
N ASN A 74 19.13 -15.26 2.21
CA ASN A 74 19.49 -15.91 3.47
C ASN A 74 19.74 -17.42 3.29
N THR A 75 20.30 -18.07 4.30
CA THR A 75 20.60 -19.50 4.25
C THR A 75 19.33 -20.35 4.29
N GLU A 76 19.42 -21.59 3.80
CA GLU A 76 18.31 -22.56 3.84
C GLU A 76 17.84 -22.90 5.27
N SER A 77 18.69 -22.67 6.28
CA SER A 77 18.34 -22.88 7.69
C SER A 77 17.55 -21.71 8.32
N SER A 78 17.42 -20.59 7.60
CA SER A 78 16.67 -19.43 8.07
C SER A 78 15.17 -19.70 8.10
N SER A 79 14.45 -19.00 8.98
CA SER A 79 12.99 -19.14 9.13
C SER A 79 12.29 -17.85 8.66
N ASP A 80 10.98 -17.96 8.40
CA ASP A 80 10.09 -16.83 8.11
C ASP A 80 10.51 -15.96 6.90
N GLN A 81 11.09 -16.57 5.87
CA GLN A 81 11.56 -15.88 4.65
C GLN A 81 10.47 -15.66 3.58
N ALA A 82 9.21 -15.99 3.86
CA ALA A 82 8.14 -15.87 2.89
C ALA A 82 6.83 -15.42 3.51
N TRP A 83 6.06 -14.61 2.79
CA TRP A 83 4.78 -14.09 3.25
C TRP A 83 3.85 -13.69 2.11
N THR A 84 2.55 -13.70 2.40
CA THR A 84 1.50 -13.26 1.47
C THR A 84 1.39 -11.74 1.47
N ARG A 85 1.49 -11.12 0.29
CA ARG A 85 1.28 -9.68 0.07
C ARG A 85 -0.18 -9.38 -0.21
N LEU A 86 -0.81 -10.13 -1.11
CA LEU A 86 -2.21 -10.02 -1.49
C LEU A 86 -2.90 -11.38 -1.45
N ALA A 87 -4.15 -11.43 -1.00
CA ALA A 87 -5.02 -12.60 -1.04
C ALA A 87 -6.47 -12.16 -0.86
N PHE A 88 -7.18 -11.93 -1.95
CA PHE A 88 -8.57 -11.48 -1.91
C PHE A 88 -9.38 -12.10 -3.05
N ALA A 89 -10.70 -12.10 -2.86
CA ALA A 89 -11.68 -12.47 -3.87
C ALA A 89 -12.78 -11.41 -3.92
N GLY A 90 -13.41 -11.27 -5.09
CA GLY A 90 -14.41 -10.25 -5.31
C GLY A 90 -15.33 -10.51 -6.48
N LEU A 91 -16.31 -9.61 -6.61
CA LEU A 91 -17.29 -9.56 -7.69
C LEU A 91 -17.24 -8.17 -8.32
N LYS A 92 -17.31 -8.12 -9.65
CA LYS A 92 -17.48 -6.90 -10.44
C LYS A 92 -18.85 -6.91 -11.11
N PHE A 93 -19.61 -5.84 -10.91
CA PHE A 93 -21.02 -5.68 -11.31
C PHE A 93 -21.14 -4.74 -12.50
N GLY A 94 -20.42 -5.02 -13.61
CA GLY A 94 -20.31 -4.10 -14.74
C GLY A 94 -19.83 -2.72 -14.29
N ASP A 95 -20.61 -1.68 -14.61
CA ASP A 95 -20.31 -0.28 -14.28
C ASP A 95 -20.84 0.15 -12.90
N ALA A 96 -21.61 -0.72 -12.22
CA ALA A 96 -22.07 -0.46 -10.86
C ALA A 96 -20.95 -0.59 -9.82
N GLY A 97 -19.76 -1.02 -10.23
CA GLY A 97 -18.56 -1.11 -9.39
C GLY A 97 -18.14 -2.54 -9.07
N SER A 98 -17.27 -2.69 -8.08
CA SER A 98 -16.74 -3.96 -7.62
C SER A 98 -16.67 -4.01 -6.11
N PHE A 99 -16.81 -5.21 -5.56
CA PHE A 99 -16.60 -5.49 -4.15
C PHE A 99 -15.62 -6.64 -3.98
N ASP A 100 -14.61 -6.46 -3.12
CA ASP A 100 -13.64 -7.48 -2.75
C ASP A 100 -13.45 -7.57 -1.24
N TYR A 101 -13.05 -8.76 -0.77
CA TYR A 101 -12.67 -8.98 0.62
C TYR A 101 -11.42 -9.86 0.72
N GLY A 102 -10.51 -9.48 1.63
CA GLY A 102 -9.35 -10.29 1.97
C GLY A 102 -8.18 -9.47 2.50
N ARG A 103 -6.95 -9.91 2.18
CA ARG A 103 -5.74 -9.10 2.31
C ARG A 103 -5.55 -8.31 1.02
N ASN A 104 -5.80 -7.02 1.08
CA ASN A 104 -5.69 -6.10 -0.05
C ASN A 104 -5.03 -4.79 0.40
N TYR A 105 -4.80 -3.87 -0.53
CA TYR A 105 -4.38 -2.50 -0.21
C TYR A 105 -5.48 -1.72 0.50
N GLY A 106 -5.10 -0.94 1.50
CA GLY A 106 -5.96 0.07 2.09
C GLY A 106 -6.24 1.22 1.12
N VAL A 107 -7.43 1.81 1.19
CA VAL A 107 -7.87 2.85 0.22
C VAL A 107 -7.05 4.14 0.25
N VAL A 108 -6.30 4.42 1.32
CA VAL A 108 -5.34 5.55 1.32
C VAL A 108 -4.28 5.36 0.24
N TYR A 109 -3.91 4.11 -0.04
CA TYR A 109 -2.93 3.76 -1.06
C TYR A 109 -3.38 4.11 -2.50
N ASP A 110 -4.68 4.36 -2.72
CA ASP A 110 -5.17 4.82 -4.02
C ASP A 110 -4.60 6.19 -4.43
N VAL A 111 -4.15 6.99 -3.45
CA VAL A 111 -3.49 8.27 -3.66
C VAL A 111 -1.97 8.15 -3.42
N THR A 112 -1.53 7.50 -2.34
CA THR A 112 -0.09 7.44 -2.04
C THR A 112 0.71 6.60 -3.03
N SER A 113 0.07 5.65 -3.73
CA SER A 113 0.70 4.89 -4.81
C SER A 113 1.22 5.76 -5.96
N TRP A 114 0.80 7.02 -6.07
CA TRP A 114 1.32 7.92 -7.11
C TRP A 114 2.78 8.32 -6.87
N THR A 115 3.27 8.28 -5.64
CA THR A 115 4.67 8.58 -5.32
C THR A 115 5.51 7.32 -5.09
N ASP A 116 4.87 6.16 -4.93
CA ASP A 116 5.50 4.83 -4.76
C ASP A 116 5.88 4.21 -6.12
N VAL A 117 6.76 4.92 -6.85
CA VAL A 117 7.19 4.59 -8.22
C VAL A 117 8.70 4.68 -8.41
N LEU A 118 9.46 4.75 -7.31
CA LEU A 118 10.92 4.85 -7.39
C LEU A 118 11.52 3.51 -7.86
N PRO A 119 12.79 3.51 -8.30
CA PRO A 119 13.43 2.28 -8.78
C PRO A 119 13.44 1.13 -7.75
N GLU A 120 13.55 1.45 -6.46
CA GLU A 120 13.57 0.45 -5.37
C GLU A 120 13.04 0.99 -4.03
N PHE A 121 13.46 2.19 -3.62
CA PHE A 121 13.01 2.82 -2.37
C PHE A 121 11.60 3.42 -2.50
N GLY A 122 11.20 4.28 -1.55
CA GLY A 122 9.91 4.96 -1.58
C GLY A 122 8.79 4.16 -0.91
N GLY A 123 7.60 4.78 -0.82
CA GLY A 123 6.44 4.18 -0.15
C GLY A 123 6.63 3.94 1.34
N ASP A 124 7.55 4.65 1.99
CA ASP A 124 8.05 4.39 3.34
C ASP A 124 7.74 5.49 4.36
N THR A 125 7.01 6.55 3.99
CA THR A 125 6.34 7.42 4.99
C THR A 125 5.13 6.74 5.66
N TYR A 126 4.74 5.58 5.13
CA TYR A 126 3.75 4.64 5.63
C TYR A 126 4.30 3.20 5.53
N GLY A 127 3.48 2.17 5.75
CA GLY A 127 3.97 0.80 5.61
C GLY A 127 2.89 -0.27 5.74
N SER A 128 3.29 -1.52 5.50
CA SER A 128 2.41 -2.68 5.60
C SER A 128 1.83 -2.85 7.00
N ASP A 129 0.57 -3.30 7.02
CA ASP A 129 -0.20 -3.56 8.23
C ASP A 129 -0.27 -2.34 9.17
N ASN A 130 -0.28 -1.13 8.59
CA ASN A 130 -0.40 0.15 9.29
C ASN A 130 -1.78 0.77 9.03
N PHE A 131 -2.80 0.24 9.72
CA PHE A 131 -4.21 0.59 9.49
C PHE A 131 -4.58 0.42 8.00
N LEU A 132 -5.05 1.48 7.33
CA LEU A 132 -5.46 1.49 5.91
C LEU A 132 -4.48 2.21 4.97
N GLN A 133 -3.21 2.41 5.38
CA GLN A 133 -2.21 3.16 4.60
C GLN A 133 -1.50 2.33 3.51
N SER A 134 -1.52 1.00 3.60
CA SER A 134 -0.90 0.07 2.66
C SER A 134 -1.63 -1.28 2.73
N HIS A 135 -0.98 -2.39 2.39
CA HIS A 135 -1.51 -3.75 2.55
C HIS A 135 -2.03 -3.99 3.98
N ALA A 136 -3.24 -4.54 4.08
CA ALA A 136 -3.95 -4.78 5.32
C ALA A 136 -4.75 -6.09 5.28
N ASN A 137 -4.89 -6.77 6.43
CA ASN A 137 -5.73 -7.96 6.55
C ASN A 137 -7.20 -7.58 6.80
N GLY A 138 -8.12 -8.35 6.20
CA GLY A 138 -9.55 -8.30 6.51
C GLY A 138 -10.22 -7.00 6.09
N VAL A 139 -9.84 -6.49 4.91
CA VAL A 139 -10.46 -5.31 4.31
C VAL A 139 -11.57 -5.73 3.36
N ALA A 140 -12.75 -5.12 3.52
CA ALA A 140 -13.89 -5.19 2.60
C ALA A 140 -13.91 -3.89 1.80
N THR A 141 -13.66 -3.96 0.50
CA THR A 141 -13.48 -2.78 -0.35
C THR A 141 -14.56 -2.77 -1.42
N TYR A 142 -15.35 -1.69 -1.46
CA TYR A 142 -16.18 -1.36 -2.59
C TYR A 142 -15.48 -0.27 -3.42
N ARG A 143 -15.40 -0.46 -4.72
CA ARG A 143 -14.80 0.49 -5.67
C ARG A 143 -15.78 0.74 -6.81
N ASN A 144 -15.78 1.96 -7.32
CA ASN A 144 -16.57 2.31 -8.48
C ASN A 144 -15.78 3.26 -9.38
N SER A 145 -15.80 2.96 -10.68
CA SER A 145 -15.26 3.81 -11.72
C SER A 145 -16.35 4.70 -12.28
N ASP A 146 -15.97 5.92 -12.67
CA ASP A 146 -16.82 6.91 -13.34
C ASP A 146 -18.09 7.31 -12.58
N PHE A 147 -18.03 7.19 -11.25
CA PHE A 147 -19.10 7.55 -10.30
C PHE A 147 -20.49 7.06 -10.77
N PHE A 148 -20.62 5.75 -10.99
CA PHE A 148 -21.83 5.10 -11.51
C PHE A 148 -22.20 5.52 -12.93
N GLY A 149 -21.22 5.93 -13.73
CA GLY A 149 -21.41 6.50 -15.06
C GLY A 149 -21.91 7.95 -15.06
N LEU A 150 -21.90 8.63 -13.91
CA LEU A 150 -22.35 10.02 -13.80
C LEU A 150 -21.24 11.03 -14.11
N VAL A 151 -20.00 10.69 -13.81
CA VAL A 151 -18.84 11.58 -13.99
C VAL A 151 -17.65 10.75 -14.48
N ASP A 152 -17.39 10.83 -15.78
CA ASP A 152 -16.24 10.20 -16.43
C ASP A 152 -14.92 10.60 -15.76
N GLY A 153 -14.06 9.62 -15.47
CA GLY A 153 -12.78 9.82 -14.80
C GLY A 153 -12.85 9.96 -13.28
N LEU A 154 -14.05 10.08 -12.67
CA LEU A 154 -14.22 10.17 -11.22
C LEU A 154 -14.34 8.77 -10.60
N ASN A 155 -13.26 8.29 -10.00
CA ASN A 155 -13.24 7.00 -9.31
C ASN A 155 -13.35 7.20 -7.80
N PHE A 156 -14.15 6.37 -7.12
CA PHE A 156 -14.21 6.36 -5.66
C PHE A 156 -14.13 4.96 -5.07
N ALA A 157 -13.73 4.89 -3.80
CA ALA A 157 -13.79 3.68 -3.01
C ALA A 157 -14.33 3.94 -1.60
N LEU A 158 -14.97 2.91 -1.05
CA LEU A 158 -15.34 2.79 0.36
C LEU A 158 -14.73 1.50 0.89
N GLN A 159 -14.16 1.55 2.08
CA GLN A 159 -13.51 0.38 2.67
C GLN A 159 -13.82 0.28 4.15
N TYR A 160 -14.00 -0.95 4.61
CA TYR A 160 -14.07 -1.31 6.02
C TYR A 160 -12.96 -2.31 6.35
N GLN A 161 -12.34 -2.14 7.51
CA GLN A 161 -11.34 -3.06 8.05
C GLN A 161 -11.84 -3.63 9.38
N GLY A 162 -11.93 -4.95 9.48
CA GLY A 162 -12.20 -5.61 10.74
C GLY A 162 -11.02 -5.52 11.71
N LYS A 163 -11.32 -5.53 13.01
CA LYS A 163 -10.32 -5.58 14.07
C LYS A 163 -9.32 -6.74 13.91
N ASN A 164 -8.03 -6.43 13.98
CA ASN A 164 -6.92 -7.38 14.08
C ASN A 164 -6.09 -7.08 15.34
N GLY A 165 -6.21 -7.95 16.35
CA GLY A 165 -5.75 -7.69 17.72
C GLY A 165 -4.50 -8.45 18.15
N SER A 166 -4.35 -8.63 19.46
CA SER A 166 -3.21 -9.34 20.05
C SER A 166 -3.31 -10.85 19.84
N VAL A 167 -2.19 -11.55 20.03
CA VAL A 167 -2.18 -13.01 20.19
C VAL A 167 -3.07 -13.40 21.37
N SER A 168 -3.81 -14.49 21.25
CA SER A 168 -4.64 -15.03 22.33
C SER A 168 -3.78 -15.61 23.46
N GLY A 169 -4.25 -15.45 24.70
CA GLY A 169 -3.54 -15.90 25.90
C GLY A 169 -4.05 -15.21 27.16
N GLU A 170 -3.59 -15.66 28.32
CA GLU A 170 -3.89 -15.01 29.60
C GLU A 170 -3.36 -13.56 29.59
N GLY A 171 -4.21 -12.60 29.95
CA GLY A 171 -3.87 -11.17 29.93
C GLY A 171 -3.90 -10.50 28.55
N ALA A 172 -4.32 -11.20 27.49
CA ALA A 172 -4.47 -10.61 26.17
C ALA A 172 -5.55 -9.52 26.13
N LEU A 173 -5.19 -8.32 25.66
CA LEU A 173 -6.13 -7.24 25.46
C LEU A 173 -6.62 -7.27 24.01
N SER A 174 -7.92 -7.52 23.83
CA SER A 174 -8.55 -7.52 22.50
C SER A 174 -7.98 -8.57 21.52
N PRO A 175 -7.84 -9.86 21.90
CA PRO A 175 -7.24 -10.87 21.04
C PRO A 175 -8.10 -11.20 19.82
N THR A 176 -7.45 -11.62 18.74
CA THR A 176 -8.08 -12.19 17.54
C THR A 176 -7.34 -13.47 17.12
N ASN A 177 -7.95 -14.31 16.28
CA ASN A 177 -7.34 -15.57 15.85
C ASN A 177 -6.03 -15.37 15.06
N ASN A 178 -5.86 -14.20 14.44
CA ASN A 178 -4.72 -13.77 13.65
C ASN A 178 -3.86 -12.74 14.41
N GLY A 179 -3.72 -12.95 15.72
CA GLY A 179 -3.09 -12.01 16.63
C GLY A 179 -1.66 -11.60 16.23
N ARG A 180 -1.29 -10.36 16.52
CA ARG A 180 -0.04 -9.75 16.05
C ARG A 180 0.56 -8.72 17.01
N THR A 181 1.76 -8.24 16.68
CA THR A 181 2.48 -7.22 17.45
C THR A 181 1.72 -5.90 17.48
N ALA A 182 1.86 -5.13 18.56
CA ALA A 182 1.08 -3.89 18.78
C ALA A 182 1.21 -2.86 17.64
N LEU A 183 2.37 -2.76 16.99
CA LEU A 183 2.59 -1.85 15.84
C LEU A 183 1.81 -2.24 14.58
N LYS A 184 1.32 -3.49 14.50
CA LYS A 184 0.56 -4.04 13.36
C LYS A 184 -0.90 -4.32 13.71
N GLN A 185 -1.35 -3.96 14.91
CA GLN A 185 -2.74 -4.10 15.31
C GLN A 185 -3.61 -2.97 14.74
N ASN A 186 -4.91 -3.24 14.61
CA ASN A 186 -5.93 -2.24 14.32
C ASN A 186 -7.26 -2.66 14.98
N GLY A 187 -8.05 -1.69 15.40
CA GLY A 187 -9.46 -1.89 15.68
C GLY A 187 -10.30 -1.89 14.40
N ASP A 188 -11.62 -1.90 14.57
CA ASP A 188 -12.54 -1.67 13.45
C ASP A 188 -12.29 -0.27 12.87
N GLY A 189 -12.22 -0.19 11.54
CA GLY A 189 -11.93 1.05 10.84
C GLY A 189 -12.61 1.14 9.49
N TYR A 190 -12.67 2.35 8.96
CA TYR A 190 -13.23 2.65 7.65
C TYR A 190 -12.38 3.68 6.92
N GLY A 191 -12.49 3.69 5.60
CA GLY A 191 -11.82 4.67 4.76
C GLY A 191 -12.54 4.90 3.44
N THR A 192 -12.15 5.96 2.77
CA THR A 192 -12.62 6.31 1.43
C THR A 192 -11.47 6.92 0.63
N SER A 193 -11.55 6.75 -0.68
CA SER A 193 -10.70 7.45 -1.64
C SER A 193 -11.54 8.01 -2.77
N LEU A 194 -11.05 9.09 -3.36
CA LEU A 194 -11.60 9.75 -4.52
C LEU A 194 -10.43 10.18 -5.42
N THR A 195 -10.47 9.83 -6.69
CA THR A 195 -9.47 10.27 -7.68
C THR A 195 -10.20 10.76 -8.93
N TYR A 196 -9.70 11.83 -9.52
CA TYR A 196 -10.32 12.46 -10.67
C TYR A 196 -9.26 12.95 -11.65
N ASP A 197 -9.45 12.62 -12.93
CA ASP A 197 -8.65 13.16 -14.03
C ASP A 197 -9.18 14.57 -14.36
N ILE A 198 -8.52 15.59 -13.78
CA ILE A 198 -8.98 16.98 -13.81
C ILE A 198 -8.65 17.68 -15.14
N TYR A 199 -7.58 17.25 -15.81
CA TYR A 199 -7.13 17.77 -17.11
C TYR A 199 -6.31 16.68 -17.83
N ASP A 200 -5.95 16.95 -19.09
CA ASP A 200 -5.12 16.05 -19.89
C ASP A 200 -3.78 15.76 -19.20
N GLY A 201 -3.59 14.49 -18.84
CA GLY A 201 -2.44 14.02 -18.07
C GLY A 201 -2.42 14.40 -16.58
N ILE A 202 -3.33 15.25 -16.07
CA ILE A 202 -3.34 15.69 -14.66
C ILE A 202 -4.46 15.02 -13.88
N SER A 203 -4.10 14.32 -12.81
CA SER A 203 -5.04 13.71 -11.86
C SER A 203 -4.90 14.32 -10.47
N ALA A 204 -6.03 14.47 -9.77
CA ALA A 204 -6.10 14.87 -8.36
C ALA A 204 -6.76 13.79 -7.52
N GLY A 205 -6.24 13.58 -6.31
CA GLY A 205 -6.66 12.48 -5.44
C GLY A 205 -6.81 12.93 -4.00
N PHE A 206 -7.81 12.40 -3.31
CA PHE A 206 -7.99 12.54 -1.88
C PHE A 206 -8.37 11.21 -1.25
N ALA A 207 -7.81 10.89 -0.08
CA ALA A 207 -8.22 9.74 0.70
C ALA A 207 -8.28 10.08 2.20
N TYR A 208 -9.21 9.43 2.88
CA TYR A 208 -9.41 9.54 4.31
C TYR A 208 -9.58 8.16 4.93
N SER A 209 -9.02 7.95 6.12
CA SER A 209 -9.31 6.77 6.93
C SER A 209 -9.36 7.08 8.41
N ASN A 210 -10.22 6.36 9.14
CA ASN A 210 -10.29 6.38 10.60
C ASN A 210 -10.46 4.95 11.11
N SER A 211 -9.55 4.54 11.99
CA SER A 211 -9.57 3.23 12.63
C SER A 211 -9.46 3.37 14.14
N LYS A 212 -10.25 2.59 14.87
CA LYS A 212 -10.06 2.47 16.32
C LYS A 212 -8.67 1.91 16.64
N ARG A 213 -8.06 2.40 17.71
CA ARG A 213 -6.82 1.86 18.28
C ARG A 213 -7.15 0.90 19.43
N LEU A 214 -6.31 -0.11 19.61
CA LEU A 214 -6.47 -1.10 20.67
C LEU A 214 -5.64 -0.73 21.91
N GLY A 215 -6.03 -1.29 23.06
CA GLY A 215 -5.38 -1.02 24.35
C GLY A 215 -3.87 -1.24 24.32
N ASP A 216 -3.39 -2.34 23.71
CA ASP A 216 -1.97 -2.65 23.54
C ASP A 216 -1.19 -1.52 22.85
N GLN A 217 -1.80 -0.84 21.89
CA GLN A 217 -1.17 0.27 21.15
C GLN A 217 -0.99 1.51 22.03
N ASN A 218 -1.82 1.65 23.07
CA ASN A 218 -1.79 2.76 24.02
C ASN A 218 -1.10 2.40 25.35
N SER A 219 -0.87 1.11 25.64
CA SER A 219 -0.32 0.65 26.92
C SER A 219 1.06 0.00 26.82
N LYS A 220 1.36 -0.72 25.73
CA LYS A 220 2.65 -1.42 25.56
C LYS A 220 3.70 -0.59 24.82
N LEU A 221 3.28 0.38 24.03
CA LEU A 221 4.18 1.24 23.24
C LEU A 221 4.50 2.53 23.98
N ALA A 222 5.72 3.02 23.84
CA ALA A 222 6.17 4.25 24.50
C ALA A 222 5.49 5.50 23.90
N LEU A 223 5.26 5.51 22.58
CA LEU A 223 4.75 6.67 21.85
C LEU A 223 3.33 6.47 21.31
N GLY A 224 2.59 7.57 21.23
CA GLY A 224 1.28 7.67 20.60
C GLY A 224 0.16 7.28 21.54
N ARG A 225 -0.72 8.22 21.86
CA ARG A 225 -1.88 8.01 22.72
C ARG A 225 -3.13 8.55 22.04
N GLY A 226 -4.11 7.66 21.86
CA GLY A 226 -5.41 8.06 21.35
C GLY A 226 -6.31 6.88 21.01
N ASP A 227 -7.60 7.16 20.94
CA ASP A 227 -8.64 6.16 20.70
C ASP A 227 -8.77 5.81 19.22
N ASN A 228 -8.44 6.75 18.33
CA ASN A 228 -8.51 6.56 16.88
C ASN A 228 -7.18 6.93 16.22
N ALA A 229 -6.90 6.24 15.13
CA ALA A 229 -5.86 6.55 14.16
C ALA A 229 -6.54 7.14 12.92
N GLU A 230 -6.17 8.36 12.53
CA GLU A 230 -6.74 9.07 11.39
C GLU A 230 -5.67 9.38 10.34
N THR A 231 -6.08 9.44 9.08
CA THR A 231 -5.19 9.77 7.96
C THR A 231 -5.97 10.59 6.92
N TYR A 232 -5.40 11.72 6.53
CA TYR A 232 -5.91 12.61 5.50
C TYR A 232 -4.82 12.76 4.43
N THR A 233 -5.10 12.32 3.22
CA THR A 233 -4.12 12.28 2.13
C THR A 233 -4.66 13.06 0.95
N GLY A 234 -3.86 13.99 0.43
CA GLY A 234 -4.10 14.65 -0.85
C GLY A 234 -2.93 14.39 -1.80
N GLY A 235 -3.21 14.21 -3.09
CA GLY A 235 -2.19 13.97 -4.09
C GLY A 235 -2.51 14.63 -5.43
N LEU A 236 -1.46 14.93 -6.18
CA LEU A 236 -1.51 15.39 -7.56
C LEU A 236 -0.52 14.57 -8.37
N LYS A 237 -0.92 14.20 -9.59
CA LYS A 237 -0.04 13.54 -10.56
C LYS A 237 -0.19 14.19 -11.93
N TYR A 238 0.92 14.37 -12.62
CA TYR A 238 1.00 14.60 -14.05
C TYR A 238 1.70 13.42 -14.71
N ASP A 239 1.07 12.79 -15.69
CA ASP A 239 1.49 11.55 -16.32
C ASP A 239 1.19 11.60 -17.83
N ALA A 240 1.98 12.40 -18.54
CA ALA A 240 1.84 12.61 -19.98
C ALA A 240 3.15 13.09 -20.59
N ASN A 241 3.30 12.91 -21.91
CA ASN A 241 4.45 13.40 -22.69
C ASN A 241 5.79 12.88 -22.14
N ASN A 242 5.87 11.58 -21.83
CA ASN A 242 7.04 10.91 -21.26
C ASN A 242 7.49 11.43 -19.88
N ILE A 243 6.70 12.28 -19.23
CA ILE A 243 7.01 12.83 -17.91
C ILE A 243 6.03 12.24 -16.90
N TYR A 244 6.59 11.77 -15.79
CA TYR A 244 5.82 11.39 -14.61
C TYR A 244 6.23 12.30 -13.46
N LEU A 245 5.31 13.13 -12.97
CA LEU A 245 5.50 14.00 -11.82
C LEU A 245 4.37 13.76 -10.84
N ALA A 246 4.68 13.32 -9.63
CA ALA A 246 3.66 13.09 -8.61
C ALA A 246 4.09 13.69 -7.28
N THR A 247 3.11 14.13 -6.50
CA THR A 247 3.30 14.53 -5.11
C THR A 247 2.11 14.12 -4.27
N GLN A 248 2.37 13.78 -3.03
CA GLN A 248 1.34 13.59 -2.02
C GLN A 248 1.73 14.27 -0.71
N TYR A 249 0.70 14.73 0.00
CA TYR A 249 0.81 15.22 1.36
C TYR A 249 -0.20 14.47 2.21
N THR A 250 0.29 13.89 3.31
CA THR A 250 -0.51 13.13 4.24
C THR A 250 -0.36 13.70 5.65
N GLN A 251 -1.48 14.05 6.28
CA GLN A 251 -1.51 14.34 7.70
C GLN A 251 -2.12 13.17 8.46
N THR A 252 -1.39 12.63 9.43
CA THR A 252 -1.87 11.53 10.26
C THR A 252 -2.01 11.96 11.71
N TYR A 253 -2.92 11.30 12.42
CA TYR A 253 -3.08 11.41 13.87
C TYR A 253 -3.05 10.01 14.47
N ASN A 254 -2.12 9.74 15.38
CA ASN A 254 -1.91 8.43 16.01
C ASN A 254 -1.72 7.25 15.02
N ALA A 255 -1.25 7.50 13.79
CA ALA A 255 -1.23 6.50 12.72
C ALA A 255 0.15 6.29 12.06
N THR A 256 1.03 7.28 12.02
CA THR A 256 2.40 7.09 11.48
C THR A 256 3.28 6.44 12.56
N ARG A 257 3.98 5.35 12.23
CA ARG A 257 4.90 4.69 13.16
C ARG A 257 6.13 5.58 13.40
N ALA A 258 6.56 5.69 14.65
CA ALA A 258 7.80 6.36 15.05
C ALA A 258 8.86 5.29 15.38
N GLY A 259 9.41 4.66 14.34
CA GLY A 259 10.27 3.49 14.47
C GLY A 259 9.57 2.33 15.20
N SER A 260 10.26 1.72 16.15
CA SER A 260 9.72 0.66 17.02
C SER A 260 9.06 1.17 18.30
N LEU A 261 9.12 2.48 18.58
CA LEU A 261 8.71 3.06 19.86
C LEU A 261 7.18 3.22 19.99
N GLY A 262 6.48 3.35 18.87
CA GLY A 262 5.04 3.56 18.86
C GLY A 262 4.56 4.32 17.64
N PHE A 263 3.61 5.23 17.85
CA PHE A 263 3.02 6.07 16.81
C PHE A 263 3.23 7.55 17.13
N ALA A 264 3.35 8.37 16.10
CA ALA A 264 3.33 9.82 16.28
C ALA A 264 1.91 10.29 16.59
N ASN A 265 1.75 11.14 17.61
CA ASN A 265 0.45 11.74 17.95
C ASN A 265 -0.11 12.53 16.76
N LYS A 266 0.77 13.24 16.06
CA LYS A 266 0.52 13.82 14.75
C LYS A 266 1.75 13.62 13.87
N ALA A 267 1.56 13.36 12.57
CA ALA A 267 2.65 13.43 11.60
C ALA A 267 2.22 14.17 10.34
N GLN A 268 3.22 14.79 9.68
CA GLN A 268 3.08 15.46 8.40
C GLN A 268 4.05 14.78 7.44
N ASN A 269 3.50 14.02 6.50
CA ASN A 269 4.25 13.26 5.53
C ASN A 269 4.12 13.94 4.17
N PHE A 270 5.23 14.03 3.45
CA PHE A 270 5.31 14.65 2.15
C PHE A 270 6.24 13.83 1.26
N GLU A 271 5.77 13.53 0.06
CA GLU A 271 6.55 12.86 -0.96
C GLU A 271 6.37 13.59 -2.30
N VAL A 272 7.44 13.69 -3.07
CA VAL A 272 7.42 14.21 -4.44
C VAL A 272 8.43 13.44 -5.28
N VAL A 273 8.03 13.07 -6.49
CA VAL A 273 8.85 12.32 -7.45
C VAL A 273 8.72 12.93 -8.83
N ALA A 274 9.84 13.05 -9.55
CA ALA A 274 9.90 13.44 -10.95
C ALA A 274 10.70 12.41 -11.74
N GLN A 275 10.13 11.92 -12.84
CA GLN A 275 10.74 10.94 -13.72
C GLN A 275 10.53 11.32 -15.18
N TYR A 276 11.42 10.85 -16.04
CA TYR A 276 11.32 11.01 -17.48
C TYR A 276 11.54 9.66 -18.17
N GLN A 277 10.71 9.30 -19.13
CA GLN A 277 10.83 8.06 -19.90
C GLN A 277 11.51 8.36 -21.24
N PHE A 278 12.74 7.90 -21.43
CA PHE A 278 13.37 7.93 -22.74
C PHE A 278 12.83 6.79 -23.62
N ASP A 279 12.75 7.05 -24.93
CA ASP A 279 12.27 6.08 -25.92
C ASP A 279 13.14 4.82 -26.01
N PHE A 280 14.43 4.91 -25.65
CA PHE A 280 15.37 3.78 -25.65
C PHE A 280 15.31 2.93 -24.38
N GLY A 281 14.36 3.18 -23.48
CA GLY A 281 14.10 2.34 -22.30
C GLY A 281 14.64 2.88 -20.96
N LEU A 282 15.49 3.92 -20.95
CA LEU A 282 15.97 4.51 -19.70
C LEU A 282 14.90 5.41 -19.05
N ARG A 283 14.69 5.26 -17.74
CA ARG A 283 13.81 6.09 -16.93
C ARG A 283 14.53 6.62 -15.69
N PRO A 284 15.21 7.78 -15.73
CA PRO A 284 15.72 8.44 -14.53
C PRO A 284 14.59 8.89 -13.60
N SER A 285 14.88 8.91 -12.30
CA SER A 285 13.98 9.32 -11.21
C SER A 285 14.74 10.16 -10.18
N VAL A 286 14.10 11.24 -9.72
CA VAL A 286 14.54 12.03 -8.56
C VAL A 286 13.34 12.24 -7.66
N ALA A 287 13.51 12.00 -6.35
CA ALA A 287 12.43 12.18 -5.38
C ALA A 287 12.93 12.78 -4.05
N TYR A 288 11.99 13.32 -3.29
CA TYR A 288 12.20 13.75 -1.90
C TYR A 288 11.05 13.26 -1.03
N LEU A 289 11.40 12.66 0.10
CA LEU A 289 10.46 12.10 1.06
C LEU A 289 10.78 12.62 2.44
N GLN A 290 9.76 13.05 3.17
CA GLN A 290 9.87 13.49 4.56
C GLN A 290 8.64 13.09 5.37
N SER A 291 8.87 12.57 6.57
CA SER A 291 7.85 12.39 7.61
C SER A 291 8.27 13.15 8.86
N LYS A 292 7.48 14.15 9.25
CA LYS A 292 7.72 14.94 10.46
C LYS A 292 6.73 14.57 11.55
N GLY A 293 7.23 13.90 12.59
CA GLY A 293 6.50 13.60 13.81
C GLY A 293 6.35 14.83 14.69
N LYS A 294 5.17 14.99 15.27
CA LYS A 294 4.77 16.10 16.14
C LYS A 294 4.31 15.56 17.47
N ASP A 295 4.67 16.28 18.53
CA ASP A 295 4.25 15.97 19.90
C ASP A 295 4.57 14.53 20.32
N LEU A 296 5.77 14.03 19.98
CA LEU A 296 6.21 12.70 20.41
C LEU A 296 6.51 12.72 21.92
N GLU A 297 5.95 11.78 22.68
CA GLU A 297 6.12 11.70 24.13
C GLU A 297 7.60 11.62 24.51
N GLY A 298 8.10 12.62 25.23
CA GLY A 298 9.50 12.71 25.66
C GLY A 298 10.49 13.24 24.61
N TYR A 299 10.08 13.41 23.34
CA TYR A 299 10.98 13.84 22.26
C TYR A 299 10.55 15.15 21.56
N GLY A 300 9.28 15.54 21.67
CA GLY A 300 8.73 16.70 20.96
C GLY A 300 8.64 16.47 19.45
N ASP A 301 9.00 17.49 18.66
CA ASP A 301 8.98 17.43 17.20
C ASP A 301 10.27 16.79 16.65
N GLN A 302 10.14 15.76 15.82
CA GLN A 302 11.28 15.05 15.21
C GLN A 302 11.01 14.71 13.75
N ASP A 303 12.06 14.68 12.92
CA ASP A 303 11.98 14.07 11.59
C ASP A 303 12.05 12.53 11.79
N ILE A 304 10.98 11.81 11.43
CA ILE A 304 10.89 10.34 11.49
C ILE A 304 11.60 9.70 10.28
N LEU A 305 11.46 10.35 9.12
CA LEU A 305 12.05 9.96 7.85
C LEU A 305 12.42 11.21 7.07
N LYS A 306 13.58 11.23 6.41
CA LYS A 306 13.98 12.33 5.53
C LYS A 306 15.12 11.92 4.61
N TYR A 307 14.87 11.90 3.30
CA TYR A 307 15.93 11.63 2.32
C TYR A 307 15.58 12.19 0.93
N VAL A 308 16.60 12.26 0.09
CA VAL A 308 16.50 12.49 -1.35
C VAL A 308 16.85 11.17 -2.02
N ASP A 309 16.05 10.77 -3.01
CA ASP A 309 16.32 9.61 -3.87
C ASP A 309 16.76 10.08 -5.26
N VAL A 310 17.75 9.39 -5.81
CA VAL A 310 18.19 9.57 -7.20
C VAL A 310 18.56 8.20 -7.76
N GLY A 311 17.93 7.84 -8.86
CA GLY A 311 18.14 6.54 -9.49
C GLY A 311 17.65 6.50 -10.93
N ALA A 312 17.80 5.36 -11.57
CA ALA A 312 17.25 5.12 -12.90
C ALA A 312 16.91 3.64 -13.08
N THR A 313 15.85 3.37 -13.84
CA THR A 313 15.49 2.03 -14.30
C THR A 313 15.74 1.94 -15.80
N TYR A 314 16.34 0.85 -16.28
CA TYR A 314 16.49 0.59 -17.71
C TYR A 314 15.59 -0.59 -18.10
N TYR A 315 14.60 -0.34 -18.96
CA TYR A 315 13.71 -1.35 -19.50
C TYR A 315 14.31 -1.92 -20.81
N PHE A 316 14.59 -3.22 -20.83
CA PHE A 316 15.18 -3.94 -21.97
C PHE A 316 14.16 -4.29 -23.07
#